data_AF-A0AAV6I8W5-F1
#
_entry.id   AF-A0AAV6I8W5-F1
#
_cell.length_a   1.000
_cell.length_b   1.000
_cell.length_c   1.000
_cell.angle_alpha   90.00
_cell.angle_beta   90.00
_cell.angle_gamma   90.00
#
_symmetry.space_group_name_H-M   'P 1'
#
loop_
_entity.id
_entity.type
_entity.pdbx_description
1 polymer ?
#
loop_
_entity_poly.entity_id
_entity_poly.type
_entity_poly.pdbx_seq_one_letter_code
_entity_poly.pdbx_strand_id
1 'polypeptide(L)'
;MGGFSSHNLAFAFGLLGNIISFFVFLSPLPTFYKIYQKKSTEGFQSVPYVVALFSAMLLMYYAFLKDNDGILIITINSFGCLVETIYIVVYLFYAPKKTKKQVIRTQSVEYMPFSLSLSLTLNAVMWFFYGLLIKDFNVAIPNVLGFIFGIIQMVLYGIYKRKGTKKLALVIEGQKIMVAIDAHQVLEKQVIVDHQVIDVAKLSEMVAVRP
;
A
#
# COMPACT_ATOMS: atom_id res chain seq x y z
N MET A 1 -46.44 -8.54 -0.54
CA MET A 1 -45.10 -7.92 -0.40
C MET A 1 -44.14 -9.00 0.06
N GLY A 2 -43.34 -9.55 -0.86
CA GLY A 2 -42.37 -10.61 -0.54
C GLY A 2 -41.19 -10.03 0.23
N GLY A 3 -41.16 -10.24 1.55
CA GLY A 3 -39.99 -9.94 2.35
C GLY A 3 -38.87 -10.92 2.00
N PHE A 4 -37.67 -10.42 1.78
CA PHE A 4 -36.47 -11.27 1.65
C PHE A 4 -36.33 -12.13 2.92
N SER A 5 -36.41 -13.46 2.78
CA SER A 5 -36.09 -14.39 3.87
C SER A 5 -34.63 -14.18 4.30
N SER A 6 -34.37 -14.28 5.62
CA SER A 6 -33.03 -14.15 6.20
C SER A 6 -32.00 -15.08 5.54
N HIS A 7 -32.45 -16.24 5.07
CA HIS A 7 -31.63 -17.20 4.33
C HIS A 7 -31.19 -16.66 2.96
N ASN A 8 -32.07 -15.99 2.22
CA ASN A 8 -31.74 -15.38 0.93
C ASN A 8 -30.74 -14.23 1.10
N LEU A 9 -30.88 -13.47 2.19
CA LEU A 9 -29.96 -12.39 2.52
C LEU A 9 -28.59 -12.94 2.94
N ALA A 10 -28.55 -14.00 3.76
CA ALA A 10 -27.31 -14.69 4.14
C ALA A 10 -26.57 -15.21 2.90
N PHE A 11 -27.28 -15.87 1.99
CA PHE A 11 -26.70 -16.33 0.73
C PHE A 11 -26.13 -15.17 -0.10
N ALA A 12 -26.87 -14.06 -0.26
CA ALA A 12 -26.41 -12.89 -0.99
C ALA A 12 -25.13 -12.27 -0.39
N PHE A 13 -25.09 -12.06 0.93
CA PHE A 13 -23.90 -11.53 1.61
C PHE A 13 -22.73 -12.51 1.56
N GLY A 14 -22.98 -13.82 1.69
CA GLY A 14 -21.94 -14.84 1.55
C GLY A 14 -21.36 -14.89 0.14
N LEU A 15 -22.19 -14.73 -0.89
CA LEU A 15 -21.75 -14.66 -2.29
C LEU A 15 -20.94 -13.40 -2.58
N LEU A 16 -21.42 -12.23 -2.11
CA LEU A 16 -20.67 -10.97 -2.22
C LEU A 16 -19.34 -11.05 -1.47
N GLY A 17 -19.33 -11.63 -0.27
CA GLY A 17 -18.14 -11.90 0.52
C GLY A 17 -17.14 -12.76 -0.25
N ASN A 18 -17.60 -13.83 -0.91
CA ASN A 18 -16.76 -14.68 -1.77
C ASN A 18 -16.13 -13.88 -2.93
N ILE A 19 -16.92 -13.06 -3.64
CA ILE A 19 -16.44 -12.26 -4.77
C ILE A 19 -15.37 -11.25 -4.29
N ILE A 20 -15.64 -10.53 -3.20
CA ILE A 20 -14.67 -9.54 -2.67
C ILE A 20 -13.41 -10.25 -2.15
N SER A 21 -13.56 -11.35 -1.43
CA SER A 21 -12.43 -12.16 -0.94
C SER A 21 -11.54 -12.66 -2.07
N PHE A 22 -12.10 -13.04 -3.22
CA PHE A 22 -11.32 -13.43 -4.40
C PHE A 22 -10.36 -12.32 -4.82
N PHE A 23 -10.85 -11.08 -4.95
CA PHE A 23 -9.99 -9.93 -5.28
C PHE A 23 -8.98 -9.59 -4.18
N VAL A 24 -9.35 -9.78 -2.90
CA VAL A 24 -8.42 -9.60 -1.78
C VAL A 24 -7.26 -10.59 -1.86
N PHE A 25 -7.52 -11.87 -2.15
CA PHE A 25 -6.47 -12.87 -2.35
C PHE A 25 -5.56 -12.56 -3.54
N LEU A 26 -6.07 -11.88 -4.57
CA LEU A 26 -5.26 -11.47 -5.72
C LEU A 26 -4.51 -10.14 -5.50
N SER A 27 -4.81 -9.39 -4.44
CA SER A 27 -4.18 -8.10 -4.16
C SER A 27 -2.64 -8.14 -4.07
N PRO A 28 -1.97 -9.23 -3.63
CA PRO A 28 -0.52 -9.32 -3.62
C PRO A 28 0.11 -9.65 -4.97
N LEU A 29 -0.68 -9.94 -6.03
CA LEU A 29 -0.16 -10.27 -7.36
C LEU A 29 0.87 -9.27 -7.89
N PRO A 30 0.67 -7.93 -7.82
CA PRO A 30 1.66 -6.98 -8.32
C PRO A 30 3.00 -7.08 -7.57
N THR A 31 2.96 -7.42 -6.28
CA THR A 31 4.15 -7.66 -5.46
C THR A 31 4.88 -8.92 -5.93
N PHE A 32 4.18 -10.03 -6.09
CA PHE A 32 4.79 -11.27 -6.58
C PHE A 32 5.29 -11.19 -8.01
N TYR A 33 4.63 -10.40 -8.85
CA TYR A 33 5.11 -10.09 -10.18
C TYR A 33 6.46 -9.36 -10.15
N LYS A 34 6.63 -8.39 -9.21
CA LYS A 34 7.94 -7.73 -8.98
C LYS A 34 8.99 -8.73 -8.50
N ILE A 35 8.65 -9.61 -7.55
CA ILE A 35 9.55 -10.66 -7.06
C ILE A 35 10.03 -11.55 -8.23
N TYR A 36 9.10 -11.94 -9.11
CA TYR A 36 9.42 -12.74 -10.29
C TYR A 36 10.35 -12.01 -11.27
N GLN A 37 10.12 -10.72 -11.54
CA GLN A 37 10.99 -9.92 -12.41
C GLN A 37 12.38 -9.71 -11.81
N LYS A 38 12.44 -9.39 -10.52
CA LYS A 38 13.68 -9.04 -9.81
C LYS A 38 14.48 -10.26 -9.36
N LYS A 39 13.90 -11.45 -9.43
CA LYS A 39 14.49 -12.73 -8.98
C LYS A 39 14.97 -12.67 -7.51
N SER A 40 14.33 -11.83 -6.71
CA SER A 40 14.66 -11.55 -5.31
C SER A 40 13.42 -11.07 -4.58
N THR A 41 13.30 -11.42 -3.30
CA THR A 41 12.17 -10.96 -2.47
C THR A 41 12.30 -9.51 -2.00
N GLU A 42 13.37 -8.78 -2.34
CA GLU A 42 13.56 -7.33 -2.07
C GLU A 42 13.15 -6.86 -0.64
N GLY A 43 13.22 -7.74 0.37
CA GLY A 43 12.80 -7.44 1.75
C GLY A 43 11.33 -7.76 2.09
N PHE A 44 10.49 -8.12 1.12
CA PHE A 44 9.14 -8.65 1.34
C PHE A 44 9.17 -9.86 2.28
N GLN A 45 8.15 -9.98 3.12
CA GLN A 45 8.05 -11.03 4.14
C GLN A 45 7.04 -12.10 3.71
N SER A 46 7.35 -13.37 3.98
CA SER A 46 6.40 -14.48 3.75
C SER A 46 5.41 -14.71 4.88
N VAL A 47 5.70 -14.19 6.07
CA VAL A 47 4.89 -14.34 7.28
C VAL A 47 3.38 -14.10 7.04
N PRO A 48 2.93 -13.02 6.37
CA PRO A 48 1.50 -12.82 6.15
C PRO A 48 0.83 -13.96 5.36
N TYR A 49 1.52 -14.55 4.37
CA TYR A 49 0.97 -15.62 3.55
C TYR A 49 0.89 -16.95 4.32
N VAL A 50 1.89 -17.25 5.15
CA VAL A 50 1.87 -18.46 6.01
C VAL A 50 0.77 -18.37 7.06
N VAL A 51 0.60 -17.20 7.68
CA VAL A 51 -0.48 -16.96 8.65
C VAL A 51 -1.85 -17.04 7.98
N ALA A 52 -2.00 -16.46 6.78
CA ALA A 52 -3.24 -16.52 6.01
C ALA A 52 -3.59 -17.96 5.61
N LEU A 53 -2.62 -18.75 5.12
CA LEU A 53 -2.81 -20.16 4.80
C LEU A 53 -3.27 -20.96 6.03
N PHE A 54 -2.62 -20.76 7.18
CA PHE A 54 -3.01 -21.44 8.42
C PHE A 54 -4.43 -21.06 8.86
N SER A 55 -4.77 -19.77 8.80
CA SER A 55 -6.12 -19.28 9.11
C SER A 55 -7.18 -19.87 8.17
N ALA A 56 -6.89 -19.96 6.87
CA ALA A 56 -7.81 -20.51 5.88
C ALA A 56 -8.05 -22.01 6.10
N MET A 57 -7.02 -22.77 6.48
CA MET A 57 -7.17 -24.18 6.86
C MET A 57 -8.05 -24.35 8.11
N LEU A 58 -7.89 -23.50 9.13
CA LEU A 58 -8.71 -23.54 10.34
C LEU A 58 -10.18 -23.17 10.05
N LEU A 59 -10.43 -22.17 9.21
CA LEU A 59 -11.78 -21.77 8.79
C LEU A 59 -12.45 -22.84 7.94
N MET A 60 -11.71 -23.53 7.07
CA MET A 60 -12.22 -24.70 6.35
C MET A 60 -12.59 -25.81 7.32
N TYR A 61 -11.69 -26.16 8.25
CA TYR A 61 -11.97 -27.19 9.25
C TYR A 61 -13.21 -26.87 10.07
N TYR A 62 -13.33 -25.62 10.55
CA TYR A 62 -14.53 -25.12 11.22
C TYR A 62 -15.78 -25.27 10.35
N ALA A 63 -15.71 -24.89 9.08
CA ALA A 63 -16.83 -24.95 8.16
C ALA A 63 -17.22 -26.39 7.78
N PHE A 64 -16.30 -27.35 7.81
CA PHE A 64 -16.60 -28.78 7.66
C PHE A 64 -17.34 -29.37 8.87
N LEU A 65 -17.14 -28.81 10.07
CA LEU A 65 -17.89 -29.19 11.27
C LEU A 65 -19.29 -28.59 11.29
N LYS A 66 -19.52 -27.57 10.47
CA LYS A 66 -20.84 -27.00 10.20
C LYS A 66 -21.46 -27.78 9.04
N ASP A 67 -22.72 -28.17 9.16
CA ASP A 67 -23.45 -28.88 8.09
C ASP A 67 -23.64 -27.98 6.85
N ASN A 68 -24.84 -27.94 6.25
CA ASN A 68 -25.10 -27.28 4.97
C ASN A 68 -24.79 -25.76 4.90
N ASP A 69 -24.61 -25.08 6.04
CA ASP A 69 -24.34 -23.64 6.11
C ASP A 69 -22.87 -23.28 5.84
N GLY A 70 -21.94 -24.25 5.85
CA GLY A 70 -20.49 -24.02 5.73
C GLY A 70 -19.97 -23.85 4.30
N ILE A 71 -20.78 -24.17 3.28
CA ILE A 71 -20.33 -24.31 1.88
C ILE A 71 -19.64 -23.04 1.37
N LEU A 72 -20.22 -21.86 1.60
CA LEU A 72 -19.64 -20.58 1.13
C LEU A 72 -18.33 -20.21 1.84
N ILE A 73 -18.11 -20.69 3.07
CA ILE A 73 -16.84 -20.54 3.78
C ILE A 73 -15.80 -21.50 3.19
N ILE A 74 -16.21 -22.74 2.89
CA ILE A 74 -15.32 -23.76 2.31
C ILE A 74 -14.83 -23.31 0.92
N THR A 75 -15.72 -22.82 0.05
CA THR A 75 -15.35 -22.41 -1.32
C THR A 75 -14.27 -21.34 -1.31
N ILE A 76 -14.44 -20.28 -0.52
CA ILE A 76 -13.49 -19.17 -0.52
C ILE A 76 -12.16 -19.52 0.15
N ASN A 77 -12.18 -20.29 1.23
CA ASN A 77 -10.97 -20.68 1.94
C ASN A 77 -10.20 -21.76 1.20
N SER A 78 -10.86 -22.59 0.39
CA SER A 78 -10.21 -23.51 -0.55
C SER A 78 -9.43 -22.73 -1.62
N PHE A 79 -10.06 -21.72 -2.22
CA PHE A 79 -9.40 -20.83 -3.17
C PHE A 79 -8.23 -20.08 -2.52
N GLY A 80 -8.44 -19.53 -1.32
CA GLY A 80 -7.40 -18.87 -0.53
C GLY A 80 -6.21 -19.79 -0.28
N CYS A 81 -6.44 -21.03 0.15
CA CYS A 81 -5.35 -22.00 0.37
C CYS A 81 -4.53 -22.25 -0.90
N LEU A 82 -5.18 -22.38 -2.06
CA LEU A 82 -4.48 -22.55 -3.33
C LEU A 82 -3.58 -21.34 -3.65
N VAL A 83 -4.13 -20.13 -3.57
CA VAL A 83 -3.41 -18.89 -3.87
C VAL A 83 -2.26 -18.64 -2.90
N GLU A 84 -2.50 -18.79 -1.60
CA GLU A 84 -1.48 -18.60 -0.56
C GLU A 84 -0.35 -19.63 -0.69
N THR A 85 -0.68 -20.87 -1.05
CA THR A 85 0.33 -21.90 -1.34
C THR A 85 1.21 -21.49 -2.52
N ILE A 86 0.61 -20.98 -3.62
CA ILE A 86 1.37 -20.47 -4.78
C ILE A 86 2.30 -19.32 -4.34
N TYR A 87 1.81 -18.38 -3.53
CA TYR A 87 2.61 -17.28 -3.00
C TYR A 87 3.78 -17.74 -2.15
N ILE A 88 3.55 -18.68 -1.23
CA ILE A 88 4.63 -19.26 -0.41
C ILE A 88 5.65 -19.97 -1.29
N VAL A 89 5.22 -20.76 -2.27
CA VAL A 89 6.12 -21.46 -3.20
C VAL A 89 6.97 -20.46 -3.98
N VAL A 90 6.37 -19.45 -4.62
CA VAL A 90 7.10 -18.41 -5.36
C VAL A 90 8.06 -17.65 -4.45
N TYR A 91 7.63 -17.33 -3.22
CA TYR A 91 8.50 -16.70 -2.23
C TYR A 91 9.72 -17.56 -1.91
N LEU A 92 9.53 -18.85 -1.61
CA LEU A 92 10.61 -19.76 -1.27
C LEU A 92 11.60 -19.96 -2.42
N PHE A 93 11.12 -19.95 -3.67
CA PHE A 93 11.99 -20.02 -4.85
C PHE A 93 12.88 -18.79 -5.02
N TYR A 94 12.36 -17.58 -4.74
CA TYR A 94 13.10 -16.33 -4.95
C TYR A 94 13.70 -15.73 -3.66
N ALA A 95 13.47 -16.34 -2.50
CA ALA A 95 13.98 -15.87 -1.23
C ALA A 95 15.51 -16.07 -1.13
N PRO A 96 16.30 -15.00 -1.03
CA PRO A 96 17.72 -15.14 -0.78
C PRO A 96 17.95 -15.64 0.67
N LYS A 97 18.88 -16.58 0.86
CA LYS A 97 19.22 -17.19 2.17
C LYS A 97 19.67 -16.20 3.27
N LYS A 98 19.82 -14.90 2.96
CA LYS A 98 20.34 -13.84 3.86
C LYS A 98 19.30 -12.78 4.27
N THR A 99 18.03 -12.91 3.92
CA THR A 99 16.99 -11.93 4.29
C THR A 99 16.36 -12.25 5.66
N LYS A 100 17.13 -12.09 6.75
CA LYS A 100 16.59 -12.13 8.12
C LYS A 100 16.78 -10.84 8.92
N LYS A 101 17.44 -9.80 8.36
CA LYS A 101 17.84 -8.61 9.14
C LYS A 101 17.36 -7.25 8.60
N GLN A 102 16.64 -7.19 7.48
CA GLN A 102 16.30 -5.93 6.81
C GLN A 102 14.91 -5.36 7.12
N VAL A 103 14.08 -6.10 7.87
CA VAL A 103 12.66 -5.77 8.14
C VAL A 103 12.51 -4.69 9.21
N ILE A 104 13.50 -4.51 10.07
CA ILE A 104 13.45 -3.50 11.15
C ILE A 104 13.85 -2.11 10.63
N ARG A 105 14.58 -2.03 9.51
CA ARG A 105 15.23 -0.78 9.08
C ARG A 105 14.40 0.09 8.15
N THR A 106 13.44 -0.46 7.40
CA THR A 106 12.82 0.28 6.31
C THR A 106 11.54 1.04 6.66
N GLN A 107 10.86 0.79 7.80
CA GLN A 107 9.65 1.51 8.30
C GLN A 107 8.83 2.27 7.22
N SER A 108 8.60 1.63 6.07
CA SER A 108 8.00 2.29 4.92
C SER A 108 6.55 1.86 4.83
N VAL A 109 5.66 2.81 5.06
CA VAL A 109 4.20 2.71 4.85
C VAL A 109 3.81 2.61 3.37
N GLU A 110 4.78 2.45 2.47
CA GLU A 110 4.59 2.31 1.02
C GLU A 110 3.91 0.98 0.62
N TYR A 111 3.76 0.03 1.55
CA TYR A 111 3.09 -1.26 1.32
C TYR A 111 1.63 -1.33 1.79
N MET A 112 1.00 -0.19 2.12
CA MET A 112 -0.42 -0.16 2.49
C MET A 112 -1.22 0.59 1.41
N PRO A 113 -1.45 -0.02 0.23
CA PRO A 113 -2.25 0.62 -0.81
C PRO A 113 -3.67 0.82 -0.28
N PHE A 114 -4.20 2.04 -0.43
CA PHE A 114 -5.57 2.38 -0.03
C PHE A 114 -6.60 1.36 -0.52
N SER A 115 -6.43 0.87 -1.75
CA SER A 115 -7.30 -0.16 -2.34
C SER A 115 -7.33 -1.45 -1.52
N LEU A 116 -6.21 -1.89 -0.97
CA LEU A 116 -6.15 -3.08 -0.10
C LEU A 116 -6.91 -2.83 1.20
N SER A 117 -6.69 -1.69 1.84
CA SER A 117 -7.38 -1.33 3.09
C SER A 117 -8.90 -1.22 2.89
N LEU A 118 -9.34 -0.65 1.77
CA LEU A 118 -10.75 -0.56 1.40
C LEU A 118 -11.34 -1.94 1.11
N SER A 119 -10.66 -2.77 0.32
CA SER A 119 -11.11 -4.14 0.00
C SER A 119 -11.20 -5.01 1.26
N LEU A 120 -10.23 -4.91 2.18
CA LEU A 120 -10.27 -5.61 3.48
C LEU A 120 -11.46 -5.16 4.33
N THR A 121 -11.75 -3.86 4.34
CA THR A 121 -12.89 -3.30 5.08
C THR A 121 -14.21 -3.80 4.51
N LEU A 122 -14.40 -3.76 3.19
CA LEU A 122 -15.59 -4.28 2.54
C LEU A 122 -15.74 -5.79 2.75
N ASN A 123 -14.63 -6.54 2.70
CA ASN A 123 -14.62 -7.97 2.97
C ASN A 123 -15.11 -8.27 4.40
N ALA A 124 -14.57 -7.57 5.39
CA ALA A 124 -14.97 -7.72 6.78
C ALA A 124 -16.47 -7.42 6.99
N VAL A 125 -16.99 -6.38 6.33
CA VAL A 125 -18.42 -6.03 6.38
C VAL A 125 -19.30 -7.16 5.82
N MET A 126 -18.94 -7.73 4.66
CA MET A 126 -19.72 -8.83 4.06
C MET A 126 -19.74 -10.06 4.96
N TRP A 127 -18.59 -10.47 5.50
CA TRP A 127 -18.49 -11.65 6.38
C TRP A 127 -19.11 -11.42 7.76
N PHE A 128 -19.10 -10.19 8.26
CA PHE A 128 -19.83 -9.82 9.47
C PHE A 128 -21.34 -10.02 9.30
N PHE A 129 -21.94 -9.45 8.24
CA PHE A 129 -23.37 -9.61 8.00
C PHE A 129 -23.74 -11.04 7.67
N TYR A 130 -22.92 -11.77 6.90
CA TYR A 130 -23.10 -13.19 6.67
C TYR A 130 -23.15 -13.97 8.00
N GLY A 131 -22.14 -13.80 8.87
CA GLY A 131 -22.08 -14.44 10.18
C GLY A 131 -23.28 -14.09 11.08
N LEU A 132 -23.68 -12.82 11.11
CA LEU A 132 -24.85 -12.37 11.87
C LEU A 132 -26.15 -13.02 11.38
N LEU A 133 -26.33 -13.12 10.07
CA LEU A 133 -27.56 -13.66 9.45
C LEU A 133 -27.69 -15.18 9.62
N ILE A 134 -26.58 -15.92 9.66
CA ILE A 134 -26.56 -17.35 10.00
C ILE A 134 -26.44 -17.61 11.50
N LYS A 135 -26.53 -16.56 12.34
CA LYS A 135 -26.38 -16.61 13.81
C LYS A 135 -25.07 -17.26 14.29
N ASP A 136 -24.01 -17.07 13.52
CA ASP A 136 -22.66 -17.56 13.81
C ASP A 136 -21.75 -16.44 14.27
N PHE A 137 -21.64 -16.32 15.59
CA PHE A 137 -20.78 -15.33 16.23
C PHE A 137 -19.29 -15.63 16.06
N ASN A 138 -18.89 -16.88 15.81
CA ASN A 138 -17.48 -17.22 15.56
C ASN A 138 -17.00 -16.63 14.23
N VAL A 139 -17.90 -16.50 13.25
CA VAL A 139 -17.64 -15.78 12.00
C VAL A 139 -17.81 -14.27 12.19
N ALA A 140 -18.85 -13.81 12.89
CA ALA A 140 -19.13 -12.37 13.00
C ALA A 140 -18.12 -11.59 13.85
N ILE A 141 -17.77 -12.08 15.05
CA ILE A 141 -16.91 -11.37 16.03
C ILE A 141 -15.53 -11.00 15.45
N PRO A 142 -14.74 -11.91 14.85
CA PRO A 142 -13.43 -11.53 14.32
C PRO A 142 -13.52 -10.51 13.18
N ASN A 143 -14.61 -10.50 12.41
CA ASN A 143 -14.82 -9.52 11.34
C ASN A 143 -15.10 -8.10 11.86
N VAL A 144 -15.64 -7.95 13.08
CA VAL A 144 -15.76 -6.63 13.74
C VAL A 144 -14.38 -6.04 14.04
N LEU A 145 -13.45 -6.86 14.53
CA LEU A 145 -12.06 -6.43 14.74
C LEU A 145 -11.39 -6.06 13.42
N GLY A 146 -11.61 -6.87 12.37
CA GLY A 146 -11.11 -6.57 11.02
C GLY A 146 -11.61 -5.24 10.48
N PHE A 147 -12.88 -4.89 10.72
CA PHE A 147 -13.45 -3.60 10.34
C PHE A 147 -12.79 -2.43 11.07
N ILE A 148 -12.60 -2.54 12.39
CA ILE A 148 -11.93 -1.51 13.20
C ILE A 148 -10.50 -1.27 12.70
N PHE A 149 -9.73 -2.34 12.49
CA PHE A 149 -8.39 -2.23 11.96
C PHE A 149 -8.36 -1.64 10.55
N GLY A 150 -9.30 -2.02 9.68
CA GLY A 150 -9.42 -1.47 8.32
C GLY A 150 -9.67 0.04 8.31
N ILE A 151 -10.56 0.55 9.17
CA ILE A 151 -10.79 1.99 9.32
C ILE A 151 -9.54 2.70 9.82
N ILE A 152 -8.88 2.16 10.87
CA ILE A 152 -7.66 2.74 11.42
C ILE A 152 -6.58 2.84 10.32
N GLN A 153 -6.41 1.80 9.51
CA GLN A 153 -5.46 1.80 8.40
C GLN A 153 -5.79 2.86 7.33
N MET A 154 -7.05 3.02 6.94
CA MET A 154 -7.46 4.06 5.97
C MET A 154 -7.20 5.47 6.51
N VAL A 155 -7.50 5.72 7.79
CA VAL A 155 -7.25 7.01 8.45
C VAL A 155 -5.75 7.31 8.52
N LEU A 156 -4.94 6.33 8.97
CA LEU A 156 -3.49 6.48 9.03
C LEU A 156 -2.88 6.75 7.66
N TYR A 157 -3.30 6.01 6.62
CA TYR A 157 -2.86 6.26 5.25
C TYR A 157 -3.18 7.70 4.80
N GLY A 158 -4.39 8.19 5.09
CA GLY A 158 -4.78 9.57 4.79
C GLY A 158 -3.89 10.60 5.46
N ILE A 159 -3.53 10.40 6.73
CA ILE A 159 -2.65 11.31 7.48
C ILE A 159 -1.21 11.26 6.94
N TYR A 160 -0.67 10.07 6.71
CA TYR A 160 0.71 9.89 6.24
C TYR A 160 0.91 10.41 4.82
N LYS A 161 -0.03 10.14 3.90
CA LYS A 161 0.00 10.66 2.52
C LYS A 161 0.03 12.19 2.53
N ARG A 162 -0.82 12.84 3.33
CA ARG A 162 -0.84 14.30 3.47
C ARG A 162 0.48 14.86 4.00
N LYS A 163 1.11 14.23 5.00
CA LYS A 163 2.41 14.65 5.53
C LYS A 163 3.53 14.50 4.49
N GLY A 164 3.55 13.39 3.73
CA GLY A 164 4.50 13.17 2.65
C GLY A 164 4.41 14.23 1.56
N THR A 165 3.19 14.55 1.10
CA THR A 165 2.96 15.61 0.09
C THR A 165 3.43 16.98 0.58
N LYS A 166 3.13 17.34 1.84
CA LYS A 166 3.61 18.61 2.43
C LYS A 166 5.13 18.66 2.53
N LYS A 167 5.78 17.57 2.95
CA LYS A 167 7.24 17.48 3.02
C LYS A 167 7.88 17.65 1.64
N LEU A 168 7.32 17.00 0.61
CA LEU A 168 7.81 17.12 -0.76
C LEU A 168 7.62 18.54 -1.31
N ALA A 169 6.48 19.18 -1.04
CA ALA A 169 6.23 20.57 -1.43
C ALA A 169 7.26 21.52 -0.81
N LEU A 170 7.56 21.38 0.48
CA LEU A 170 8.59 22.18 1.16
C LEU A 170 10.00 21.96 0.57
N VAL A 171 10.34 20.72 0.19
CA VAL A 171 11.63 20.42 -0.47
C VAL A 171 11.72 21.10 -1.84
N ILE A 172 10.65 21.04 -2.64
CA ILE A 172 10.60 21.68 -3.96
C ILE A 172 10.70 23.21 -3.82
N GLU A 173 10.02 23.78 -2.83
CA GLU A 173 10.04 25.22 -2.58
C GLU A 173 11.42 25.69 -2.09
N GLY A 174 12.06 24.93 -1.20
CA GLY A 174 13.44 25.16 -0.80
C GLY A 174 14.43 25.07 -1.97
N GLN A 175 14.26 24.11 -2.89
CA GLN A 175 15.06 24.00 -4.10
C GLN A 175 14.88 25.21 -5.04
N LYS A 176 13.65 25.71 -5.21
CA LYS A 176 13.39 26.91 -6.02
C LYS A 176 14.09 28.15 -5.47
N ILE A 177 14.04 28.34 -4.15
CA ILE A 177 14.73 29.46 -3.48
C ILE A 177 16.24 29.37 -3.68
N MET A 178 16.82 28.17 -3.55
CA MET A 178 18.27 27.98 -3.72
C MET A 178 18.73 28.32 -5.14
N VAL A 179 17.96 27.94 -6.17
CA VAL A 179 18.26 28.30 -7.57
C VAL A 179 18.11 29.80 -7.81
N ALA A 180 17.12 30.45 -7.21
CA ALA A 180 16.93 31.90 -7.35
C ALA A 180 18.08 32.70 -6.71
N ILE A 181 18.58 32.26 -5.55
CA ILE A 181 19.74 32.86 -4.89
C ILE A 181 20.99 32.73 -5.77
N ASP A 182 21.22 31.56 -6.36
CA ASP A 182 22.38 31.32 -7.21
C ASP A 182 22.35 32.20 -8.47
N ALA A 183 21.17 32.36 -9.10
CA ALA A 183 20.97 33.26 -10.23
C ALA A 183 21.20 34.74 -9.87
N HIS A 184 20.75 35.17 -8.68
CA HIS A 184 20.99 36.54 -8.20
C HIS A 184 22.48 36.79 -7.96
N GLN A 185 23.22 35.84 -7.38
CA GLN A 185 24.66 35.96 -7.18
C GLN A 185 25.44 36.02 -8.49
N VAL A 186 25.01 35.27 -9.51
CA VAL A 186 25.59 35.34 -10.86
C VAL A 186 25.33 36.69 -11.50
N LEU A 187 24.11 37.24 -11.37
CA LEU A 187 23.77 38.58 -11.87
C LEU A 187 24.59 39.67 -11.17
N GLU A 188 24.74 39.61 -9.84
CA GLU A 188 25.58 40.56 -9.10
C GLU A 188 27.03 40.53 -9.57
N LYS A 189 27.60 39.33 -9.74
CA LYS A 189 28.96 39.18 -10.28
C LYS A 189 29.06 39.73 -11.70
N GLN A 190 28.08 39.48 -12.56
CA GLN A 190 28.07 39.98 -13.94
C GLN A 190 28.00 41.51 -13.98
N VAL A 191 27.14 42.13 -13.16
CA VAL A 191 27.02 43.59 -13.05
C VAL A 191 28.34 44.22 -12.56
N ILE A 192 29.01 43.60 -11.58
CA ILE A 192 30.31 44.08 -11.09
C ILE A 192 31.36 44.01 -12.20
N VAL A 193 31.39 42.92 -12.97
CA VAL A 193 32.32 42.75 -14.09
C VAL A 193 32.04 43.79 -15.18
N ASP A 194 30.79 44.01 -15.57
CA ASP A 194 30.42 45.00 -16.58
C ASP A 194 30.80 46.42 -16.15
N HIS A 195 30.59 46.77 -14.87
CA HIS A 195 31.00 48.08 -14.34
C HIS A 195 32.53 48.27 -14.39
N GLN A 196 33.30 47.23 -14.02
CA GLN A 196 34.77 47.26 -14.12
C GLN A 196 35.26 47.45 -15.56
N VAL A 197 34.64 46.76 -16.53
CA VAL A 197 34.99 46.89 -17.96
C VAL A 197 34.71 48.31 -18.47
N ILE A 198 33.58 48.90 -18.09
CA ILE A 198 33.22 50.29 -18.46
C ILE A 198 34.24 51.29 -17.90
N ASP A 199 34.65 51.15 -16.64
CA ASP A 199 35.63 52.05 -16.01
C ASP A 199 37.01 51.96 -16.70
N VAL A 200 37.46 50.74 -17.04
CA VAL A 200 38.70 50.52 -17.79
C VAL A 200 38.63 51.11 -19.20
N ALA A 201 37.51 50.94 -19.90
CA ALA A 201 37.31 51.51 -21.23
C ALA A 201 37.39 53.04 -21.21
N LYS A 202 36.70 53.70 -20.26
CA LYS A 202 36.76 55.16 -20.08
C LYS A 202 38.18 55.65 -19.76
N LEU A 203 38.91 54.94 -18.90
CA LEU A 203 40.31 55.27 -18.60
C LEU A 203 41.21 55.17 -19.83
N SER A 204 41.00 54.16 -20.68
CA SER A 204 41.77 54.00 -21.92
C SER A 204 41.53 55.15 -22.91
N GLU A 205 40.28 55.64 -23.02
CA GLU A 205 39.94 56.80 -23.84
C GLU A 205 40.59 58.09 -23.30
N MET A 206 40.59 58.30 -21.97
CA MET A 206 41.24 59.47 -21.36
C MET A 206 42.76 59.48 -21.56
N VAL A 207 43.41 58.30 -21.59
CA VAL A 207 44.84 58.18 -21.88
C VAL A 207 45.13 58.46 -23.36
N ALA A 208 44.24 58.05 -24.27
CA ALA A 208 44.40 58.26 -25.71
C ALA A 208 44.21 59.71 -26.17
N VAL A 209 43.57 60.57 -25.36
CA VAL A 209 43.24 61.97 -25.71
C VAL A 209 44.24 62.99 -25.12
N ARG A 210 45.30 62.56 -24.43
CA ARG A 210 46.35 63.49 -23.98
C ARG A 210 47.26 63.91 -25.16
N PRO A 211 47.38 65.22 -25.46
CA PRO A 211 48.26 65.74 -26.51
C PRO A 211 49.75 65.62 -26.17
#